data_AF-A0A918IQD2-F1
#
_entry.id   AF-A0A918IQD2-F1
#
_cell.length_a   1.000
_cell.length_b   1.000
_cell.length_c   1.000
_cell.angle_alpha   90.00
_cell.angle_beta   90.00
_cell.angle_gamma   90.00
#
_symmetry.space_group_name_H-M   'P 1'
#
loop_
_entity.id
_entity.type
_entity.pdbx_description
1 polymer ?
#
loop_
_entity_poly.entity_id
_entity_poly.type
_entity_poly.pdbx_seq_one_letter_code
_entity_poly.pdbx_strand_id
1 'polypeptide(L)'
;MHRPFEWGRSDCSTSACDVFAALWGVDPLAPWRGAYDSALSAARLIHRMGGHEALAIEMARRAGLRDGDAIGAIGLAGRTLVICVRPGVWAGKTETGLAVVRAVDRAWHA
;
A
#
# COMPACT_ATOMS: atom_id res chain seq x y z
N MET A 1 -0.07 6.32 9.75
CA MET A 1 -1.44 6.76 9.37
C MET A 1 -2.00 7.96 10.14
N HIS A 2 -1.26 8.65 11.03
CA HIS A 2 -1.80 9.74 11.86
C HIS A 2 -1.88 11.13 11.17
N ARG A 3 -1.24 11.30 10.01
CA ARG A 3 -1.18 12.59 9.29
C ARG A 3 -2.41 12.79 8.39
N PRO A 4 -2.79 14.04 8.04
CA PRO A 4 -3.79 14.29 6.99
C PRO A 4 -3.38 13.65 5.66
N PHE A 5 -4.34 13.47 4.76
CA PHE A 5 -4.03 12.93 3.43
C PHE A 5 -3.14 13.90 2.65
N GLU A 6 -2.05 13.37 2.09
CA GLU A 6 -1.13 14.10 1.23
C GLU A 6 -0.52 13.12 0.23
N TRP A 7 -0.62 13.42 -1.06
CA TRP A 7 -0.03 12.60 -2.11
C TRP A 7 1.49 12.51 -1.95
N GLY A 8 2.03 11.29 -2.02
CA GLY A 8 3.46 11.02 -1.89
C GLY A 8 3.98 11.04 -0.45
N ARG A 9 3.14 11.36 0.55
CA ARG A 9 3.56 11.44 1.96
C ARG A 9 2.65 10.74 2.97
N SER A 10 1.34 10.78 2.76
CA SER A 10 0.35 10.18 3.65
C SER A 10 -0.95 9.85 2.90
N ASP A 11 -0.82 9.17 1.76
CA ASP A 11 -1.89 8.59 0.97
C ASP A 11 -2.04 7.08 1.22
N CYS A 12 -2.83 6.38 0.40
CA CYS A 12 -3.04 4.94 0.56
C CYS A 12 -1.75 4.12 0.48
N SER A 13 -0.87 4.38 -0.49
CA SER A 13 0.34 3.60 -0.70
C SER A 13 1.39 3.90 0.35
N THR A 14 1.69 5.19 0.56
CA THR A 14 2.69 5.63 1.54
C THR A 14 2.29 5.26 2.96
N SER A 15 1.03 5.49 3.34
CA SER A 15 0.59 5.21 4.70
C SER A 15 0.51 3.71 5.01
N ALA A 16 0.10 2.87 4.06
CA ALA A 16 0.10 1.42 4.25
C ALA A 16 1.53 0.89 4.37
N CYS A 17 2.44 1.31 3.47
CA CYS A 17 3.84 0.90 3.52
C CYS A 17 4.56 1.42 4.77
N ASP A 18 4.23 2.61 5.29
CA ASP A 18 4.77 3.11 6.57
C ASP A 18 4.35 2.21 7.75
N VAL A 19 3.10 1.76 7.77
CA VAL A 19 2.62 0.83 8.81
C VAL A 19 3.32 -0.52 8.67
N PHE A 20 3.40 -1.05 7.46
CA PHE A 20 4.10 -2.31 7.19
C PHE A 20 5.58 -2.24 7.60
N ALA A 21 6.26 -1.14 7.28
CA ALA A 21 7.65 -0.89 7.70
C ALA A 21 7.79 -0.80 9.22
N ALA A 22 6.83 -0.19 9.92
CA ALA A 22 6.85 -0.14 11.38
C ALA A 22 6.63 -1.52 12.03
N LEU A 23 5.86 -2.40 11.40
CA LEU A 23 5.59 -3.76 11.90
C LEU A 23 6.75 -4.72 11.62
N TRP A 24 7.34 -4.64 10.41
CA TRP A 24 8.24 -5.68 9.90
C TRP A 24 9.65 -5.20 9.58
N GLY A 25 9.92 -3.90 9.67
CA GLY A 25 11.23 -3.32 9.34
C GLY A 25 11.54 -3.24 7.84
N VAL A 26 10.56 -3.49 6.98
CA VAL A 26 10.71 -3.48 5.51
C VAL A 26 9.74 -2.48 4.89
N ASP A 27 10.21 -1.57 4.03
CA ASP A 27 9.35 -0.63 3.29
C ASP A 27 9.18 -1.07 1.83
N PRO A 28 8.01 -1.61 1.44
CA PRO A 28 7.76 -2.03 0.06
C PRO A 28 7.80 -0.88 -0.94
N LEU A 29 7.57 0.36 -0.48
CA LEU A 29 7.57 1.54 -1.33
C LEU A 29 8.96 2.18 -1.45
N ALA A 30 9.99 1.70 -0.74
CA ALA A 30 11.30 2.35 -0.68
C ALA A 30 11.88 2.80 -2.04
N PRO A 31 11.84 1.98 -3.12
CA PRO A 31 12.35 2.39 -4.44
C PRO A 31 11.57 3.52 -5.12
N TRP A 32 10.34 3.81 -4.67
CA TRP A 32 9.43 4.81 -5.25
C TRP A 32 9.09 5.95 -4.29
N ARG A 33 9.70 6.01 -3.10
CA ARG A 33 9.53 7.15 -2.19
C ARG A 33 9.98 8.44 -2.91
N GLY A 34 9.11 9.45 -2.92
CA GLY A 34 9.34 10.71 -3.62
C GLY A 34 9.17 10.67 -5.15
N ALA A 35 8.76 9.54 -5.73
CA ALA A 35 8.53 9.42 -7.18
C ALA A 35 7.24 10.12 -7.67
N TYR A 36 6.39 10.54 -6.74
CA TYR A 36 5.16 11.28 -7.00
C TYR A 36 4.77 12.13 -5.78
N ASP A 37 3.92 13.12 -6.02
CA ASP A 37 3.52 14.18 -5.09
C ASP A 37 2.08 14.70 -5.36
N SER A 38 1.40 14.13 -6.36
CA SER A 38 0.05 14.50 -6.74
C SER A 38 -0.68 13.29 -7.33
N ALA A 39 -2.01 13.36 -7.40
CA ALA A 39 -2.83 12.33 -8.06
C ALA A 39 -2.38 12.06 -9.50
N LEU A 40 -2.00 13.11 -10.23
CA LEU A 40 -1.56 13.02 -11.62
C LEU A 40 -0.19 12.34 -11.75
N SER A 41 0.80 12.74 -10.94
CA SER A 41 2.12 12.10 -10.97
C SER A 41 2.06 10.64 -10.48
N ALA A 42 1.19 10.34 -9.50
CA ALA A 42 0.88 8.97 -9.08
C ALA A 42 0.27 8.15 -10.21
N ALA A 43 -0.75 8.66 -10.90
CA ALA A 43 -1.38 7.98 -12.03
C ALA A 43 -0.39 7.70 -13.17
N ARG A 44 0.51 8.66 -13.47
CA ARG A 44 1.58 8.47 -14.46
C ARG A 44 2.57 7.39 -14.05
N LEU A 45 2.98 7.36 -12.78
CA LEU A 45 3.84 6.30 -12.26
C LEU A 45 3.17 4.93 -12.40
N ILE A 46 1.93 4.81 -11.93
CA ILE A 46 1.13 3.59 -12.03
C ILE A 46 1.03 3.12 -13.48
N HIS A 47 0.73 4.03 -14.41
CA HIS A 47 0.64 3.70 -15.83
C HIS A 47 1.97 3.19 -16.39
N ARG A 48 3.11 3.85 -16.10
CA ARG A 48 4.44 3.40 -16.54
C ARG A 48 4.82 2.03 -16.01
N MET A 49 4.32 1.66 -14.82
CA MET A 49 4.57 0.36 -14.20
C MET A 49 3.64 -0.75 -14.72
N GLY A 50 2.76 -0.45 -15.68
CA GLY A 50 1.82 -1.42 -16.25
C GLY A 50 0.51 -1.54 -15.48
N GLY A 51 0.19 -0.59 -14.60
CA GLY A 51 -1.02 -0.60 -13.79
C GLY A 51 -0.75 -0.75 -12.30
N HIS A 52 -1.80 -0.61 -11.49
CA HIS A 52 -1.63 -0.54 -10.04
C HIS A 52 -1.29 -1.90 -9.43
N GLU A 53 -1.90 -2.97 -9.95
CA GLU A 53 -1.58 -4.35 -9.56
C GLU A 53 -0.12 -4.70 -9.90
N ALA A 54 0.34 -4.35 -11.10
CA ALA A 54 1.72 -4.58 -11.52
C ALA A 54 2.73 -3.85 -10.62
N LEU A 55 2.44 -2.60 -10.25
CA LEU A 55 3.24 -1.86 -9.27
C LEU A 55 3.23 -2.56 -7.89
N ALA A 56 2.07 -3.02 -7.41
CA ALA A 56 1.96 -3.72 -6.13
C ALA A 56 2.77 -5.03 -6.09
N ILE A 57 2.70 -5.82 -7.16
CA ILE A 57 3.50 -7.05 -7.32
C ILE A 57 4.99 -6.71 -7.33
N GLU A 58 5.41 -5.68 -8.05
CA GLU A 58 6.82 -5.29 -8.12
C GLU A 58 7.34 -4.74 -6.78
N MET A 59 6.50 -4.02 -6.02
CA MET A 59 6.82 -3.61 -4.64
C MET A 59 7.06 -4.84 -3.74
N ALA A 60 6.11 -5.79 -3.73
CA ALA A 60 6.23 -7.01 -2.95
C ALA A 60 7.47 -7.82 -3.32
N ARG A 61 7.72 -8.01 -4.63
CA ARG A 61 8.88 -8.74 -5.15
C ARG A 61 10.19 -8.10 -4.72
N ARG A 62 10.33 -6.77 -4.82
CA ARG A 62 11.57 -6.07 -4.42
C ARG A 62 11.80 -6.08 -2.92
N ALA A 63 10.73 -6.08 -2.14
CA ALA A 63 10.79 -6.19 -0.69
C ALA A 63 10.96 -7.64 -0.19
N GLY A 64 10.98 -8.64 -1.08
CA GLY A 64 11.13 -10.05 -0.73
C GLY A 64 9.90 -10.64 -0.03
N LEU A 65 8.72 -10.03 -0.21
CA LEU A 65 7.48 -10.48 0.43
C LEU A 65 6.93 -11.72 -0.27
N ARG A 66 6.13 -12.49 0.46
CA ARG A 66 5.45 -13.70 -0.01
C ARG A 66 3.95 -13.48 0.01
N ASP A 67 3.22 -14.21 -0.83
CA ASP A 67 1.76 -14.20 -0.81
C ASP A 67 1.25 -14.63 0.59
N GLY A 68 0.32 -13.85 1.15
CA GLY A 68 -0.22 -14.14 2.48
C GLY A 68 -1.07 -13.00 3.04
N ASP A 69 -2.11 -13.38 3.80
CA ASP A 69 -3.14 -12.47 4.33
C ASP A 69 -3.16 -12.39 5.86
N ALA A 70 -2.07 -12.80 6.51
CA ALA A 70 -1.92 -12.77 7.96
C ALA A 70 -2.07 -11.35 8.53
N ILE A 71 -2.30 -11.24 9.84
CA ILE A 71 -2.36 -9.94 10.53
C ILE A 71 -1.05 -9.18 10.28
N GLY A 72 -1.15 -7.92 9.86
CA GLY A 72 0.00 -7.11 9.48
C GLY A 72 0.42 -7.26 8.01
N ALA A 73 -0.21 -8.14 7.22
CA ALA A 73 0.00 -8.20 5.78
C ALA A 73 -0.44 -6.91 5.08
N ILE A 74 0.21 -6.59 3.97
CA ILE A 74 -0.19 -5.52 3.06
C ILE A 74 -1.01 -6.10 1.91
N GLY A 75 -2.12 -5.47 1.58
CA GLY A 75 -3.04 -5.93 0.54
C GLY A 75 -3.37 -4.86 -0.48
N LEU A 76 -3.75 -5.29 -1.67
CA LEU A 76 -4.32 -4.45 -2.72
C LEU A 76 -5.82 -4.67 -2.78
N ALA A 77 -6.61 -3.62 -2.57
CA ALA A 77 -8.06 -3.61 -2.79
C ALA A 77 -8.41 -2.60 -3.88
N GLY A 78 -8.70 -3.08 -5.07
CA GLY A 78 -8.92 -2.29 -6.27
C GLY A 78 -7.71 -1.43 -6.60
N ARG A 79 -7.78 -0.14 -6.21
CA ARG A 79 -6.72 0.84 -6.44
C ARG A 79 -6.12 1.41 -5.15
N THR A 80 -6.18 0.68 -4.06
CA THR A 80 -5.79 1.15 -2.73
C THR A 80 -4.97 0.08 -2.02
N LEU A 81 -3.86 0.49 -1.40
CA LEU A 81 -3.15 -0.38 -0.47
C LEU A 81 -3.75 -0.30 0.93
N VAL A 82 -3.86 -1.44 1.57
CA VAL A 82 -4.50 -1.65 2.88
C VAL A 82 -3.65 -2.57 3.75
N ILE A 83 -3.86 -2.56 5.07
CA ILE A 83 -3.19 -3.45 6.02
C ILE A 83 -4.22 -4.38 6.67
N CYS A 84 -3.90 -5.67 6.78
CA CYS A 84 -4.70 -6.64 7.52
C CYS A 84 -4.63 -6.33 9.01
N VAL A 85 -5.73 -5.87 9.61
CA VAL A 85 -5.79 -5.56 11.05
C VAL A 85 -6.34 -6.72 11.87
N ARG A 86 -7.07 -7.62 11.22
CA ARG A 86 -7.54 -8.93 11.72
C ARG A 86 -7.97 -9.76 10.50
N PRO A 87 -8.05 -11.10 10.61
CA PRO A 87 -8.43 -11.95 9.48
C PRO A 87 -9.72 -11.47 8.78
N GLY A 88 -9.63 -11.24 7.46
CA GLY A 88 -10.74 -10.74 6.63
C GLY A 88 -11.12 -9.27 6.85
N VAL A 89 -10.27 -8.47 7.51
CA VAL A 89 -10.54 -7.04 7.77
C VAL A 89 -9.28 -6.23 7.50
N TRP A 90 -9.44 -5.28 6.59
CA TRP A 90 -8.32 -4.52 6.06
C TRP A 90 -8.60 -3.03 6.20
N ALA A 91 -7.60 -2.28 6.65
CA ALA A 91 -7.72 -0.83 6.84
C ALA A 91 -6.76 -0.08 5.91
N GLY A 92 -7.24 0.97 5.26
CA GLY A 92 -6.44 1.82 4.39
C GLY A 92 -6.76 3.30 4.57
N LYS A 93 -5.82 4.15 4.14
CA LYS A 93 -5.96 5.60 4.16
C LYS A 93 -6.89 6.09 3.04
N THR A 94 -7.78 7.02 3.38
CA THR A 94 -8.59 7.80 2.43
C THR A 94 -8.31 9.29 2.61
N GLU A 95 -8.86 10.13 1.73
CA GLU A 95 -8.73 11.59 1.82
C GLU A 95 -9.24 12.15 3.16
N THR A 96 -10.31 11.56 3.70
CA THR A 96 -11.01 12.04 4.90
C THR A 96 -10.78 11.18 6.15
N GLY A 97 -9.94 10.15 6.09
CA GLY A 97 -9.69 9.27 7.25
C GLY A 97 -9.19 7.89 6.87
N LEU A 98 -9.88 6.87 7.37
CA LEU A 98 -9.61 5.46 7.11
C LEU A 98 -10.86 4.79 6.58
N ALA A 99 -10.69 3.87 5.64
CA ALA A 99 -11.74 2.95 5.21
C ALA A 99 -11.39 1.52 5.62
N VAL A 100 -12.42 0.71 5.87
CA VAL A 100 -12.29 -0.71 6.15
C VAL A 100 -12.93 -1.50 5.01
N VAL A 101 -12.19 -2.46 4.47
CA VAL A 101 -12.67 -3.41 3.46
C VAL A 101 -12.58 -4.84 3.99
N ARG A 102 -13.41 -5.73 3.44
CA ARG A 102 -13.51 -7.15 3.87
C ARG A 102 -12.78 -8.13 2.96
N ALA A 103 -12.31 -7.65 1.81
CA ALA A 103 -11.60 -8.44 0.83
C ALA A 103 -10.55 -7.57 0.14
N VAL A 104 -9.53 -8.25 -0.37
CA VAL A 104 -8.43 -7.71 -1.17
C VAL A 104 -8.26 -8.61 -2.38
N ASP A 105 -7.79 -8.04 -3.48
CA ASP A 105 -7.48 -8.78 -4.70
C ASP A 105 -6.20 -9.61 -4.52
N ARG A 106 -5.23 -9.06 -3.77
CA ARG A 106 -3.96 -9.71 -3.41
C ARG A 106 -3.47 -9.26 -2.04
N ALA A 107 -2.64 -10.08 -1.42
CA ALA A 107 -1.99 -9.77 -0.15
C ALA A 107 -0.61 -10.39 -0.05
N TRP A 108 0.28 -9.69 0.65
CA TRP A 108 1.66 -10.09 0.89
C TRP A 108 2.08 -9.87 2.35
N HIS A 109 2.99 -10.71 2.81
CA HIS A 109 3.55 -10.70 4.15
C HIS A 109 5.08 -10.90 4.11
N ALA A 110 5.77 -10.47 5.17
CA ALA A 110 7.21 -10.67 5.37
C ALA A 110 7.58 -12.14 5.60
#